data_AF-A0A371GEU5-F1
#
_entry.id   AF-A0A371GEU5-F1
#
_cell.length_a   1.000
_cell.length_b   1.000
_cell.length_c   1.000
_cell.angle_alpha   90.00
_cell.angle_beta   90.00
_cell.angle_gamma   90.00
#
_symmetry.space_group_name_H-M   'P 1'
#
loop_
_entity.id
_entity.type
_entity.pdbx_description
1 polymer ?
#
loop_
_entity_poly.entity_id
_entity_poly.type
_entity_poly.pdbx_seq_one_letter_code
_entity_poly.pdbx_strand_id
1 'polypeptide(L)'
;MEPRPRSTAKRKPNLTQAGRSPSKHRMKYVSFQSQTIELKPLPEHLKYTYLGDNPQFSVIIANNFNKEQEEKLLEVLRKHKKAIGWTLADLPGINPSICMPKI
;
A
#
# COMPACT_ATOMS: atom_id res chain seq x y z
N MET A 1 -70.08 19.00 14.21
CA MET A 1 -69.96 19.41 12.79
C MET A 1 -68.67 18.78 12.27
N GLU A 2 -68.81 17.76 11.41
CA GLU A 2 -67.71 16.94 10.91
C GLU A 2 -67.25 17.51 9.54
N PRO A 3 -65.97 17.83 9.33
CA PRO A 3 -65.50 18.35 8.04
C PRO A 3 -65.18 17.22 7.05
N ARG A 4 -65.79 17.32 5.86
CA ARG A 4 -65.66 16.40 4.71
C ARG A 4 -64.21 16.17 4.23
N PRO A 5 -63.92 15.01 3.61
CA PRO A 5 -62.57 14.65 3.15
C PRO A 5 -62.20 15.36 1.84
N ARG A 6 -60.97 15.91 1.78
CA ARG A 6 -60.40 16.51 0.57
C ARG A 6 -59.46 15.51 -0.11
N SER A 7 -59.93 14.93 -1.21
CA SER A 7 -59.13 14.14 -2.16
C SER A 7 -58.06 15.01 -2.81
N THR A 8 -56.79 14.65 -2.67
CA THR A 8 -55.71 15.18 -3.52
C THR A 8 -54.71 14.07 -3.86
N ALA A 9 -54.34 14.05 -5.14
CA ALA A 9 -53.62 12.99 -5.83
C ALA A 9 -52.24 12.68 -5.24
N LYS A 10 -51.97 11.38 -5.03
CA LYS A 10 -50.65 10.85 -4.69
C LYS A 10 -49.75 10.91 -5.92
N ARG A 11 -48.97 11.99 -6.06
CA ARG A 11 -47.85 12.06 -7.03
C ARG A 11 -46.80 11.03 -6.61
N LYS A 12 -46.45 10.12 -7.53
CA LYS A 12 -45.31 9.21 -7.40
C LYS A 12 -44.02 10.03 -7.24
N PRO A 13 -43.10 9.71 -6.30
CA PRO A 13 -41.81 10.38 -6.26
C PRO A 13 -41.02 9.99 -7.51
N ASN A 14 -40.72 10.99 -8.34
CA ASN A 14 -39.72 10.90 -9.38
C ASN A 14 -38.34 10.82 -8.70
N LEU A 15 -37.74 9.64 -8.68
CA LEU A 15 -36.37 9.46 -8.21
C LEU A 15 -35.44 9.87 -9.35
N THR A 16 -35.20 11.17 -9.49
CA THR A 16 -34.13 11.67 -10.34
C THR A 16 -33.47 12.85 -9.66
N GLN A 17 -32.42 12.56 -8.91
CA GLN A 17 -31.29 13.48 -8.86
C GLN A 17 -30.00 12.68 -8.84
N ALA A 18 -29.31 12.75 -9.96
CA ALA A 18 -27.98 12.20 -10.17
C ALA A 18 -27.00 12.86 -9.21
N GLY A 19 -26.75 12.20 -8.07
CA GLY A 19 -25.49 12.36 -7.37
C GLY A 19 -24.39 11.83 -8.30
N ARG A 20 -23.63 12.74 -8.91
CA ARG A 20 -22.40 12.39 -9.62
C ARG A 20 -21.51 11.62 -8.65
N SER A 21 -21.46 10.31 -8.81
CA SER A 21 -20.47 9.46 -8.16
C SER A 21 -19.09 10.09 -8.39
N PRO A 22 -18.26 10.32 -7.36
CA PRO A 22 -16.89 10.71 -7.59
C PRO A 22 -16.30 9.65 -8.51
N SER A 23 -15.76 10.10 -9.65
CA SER A 23 -15.10 9.22 -10.62
C SER A 23 -14.13 8.35 -9.84
N LYS A 24 -14.47 7.06 -9.72
CA LYS A 24 -13.56 6.05 -9.21
C LYS A 24 -12.51 5.89 -10.30
N HIS A 25 -11.60 6.84 -10.41
CA HIS A 25 -10.28 6.57 -10.94
C HIS A 25 -9.75 5.51 -10.01
N ARG A 26 -9.95 4.27 -10.44
CA ARG A 26 -9.41 3.05 -9.87
C ARG A 26 -7.92 3.24 -9.99
N MET A 27 -7.35 3.96 -9.02
CA MET A 27 -5.93 4.00 -8.76
C MET A 27 -5.54 2.55 -8.70
N LYS A 28 -4.87 2.09 -9.74
CA LYS A 28 -4.31 0.75 -9.79
C LYS A 28 -3.14 0.87 -8.83
N TYR A 29 -3.44 0.79 -7.53
CA TYR A 29 -2.41 0.61 -6.52
C TYR A 29 -1.69 -0.64 -6.99
N VAL A 30 -0.47 -0.46 -7.48
CA VAL A 30 0.40 -1.57 -7.85
C VAL A 30 0.58 -2.30 -6.55
N SER A 31 -0.20 -3.37 -6.37
CA SER A 31 -0.08 -4.21 -5.20
C SER A 31 1.31 -4.79 -5.30
N PHE A 32 2.24 -4.27 -4.51
CA PHE A 32 3.58 -4.83 -4.39
C PHE A 32 3.51 -6.30 -3.95
N GLN A 33 2.36 -6.79 -3.46
CA GLN A 33 2.18 -8.16 -2.99
C GLN A 33 2.32 -9.25 -4.06
N SER A 34 2.47 -8.92 -5.35
CA SER A 34 2.61 -9.95 -6.39
C SER A 34 3.57 -9.60 -7.53
N GLN A 35 4.51 -8.68 -7.32
CA GLN A 35 5.61 -8.55 -8.26
C GLN A 35 6.61 -9.67 -7.96
N THR A 36 6.73 -10.62 -8.87
CA THR A 36 7.89 -11.51 -8.92
C THR A 36 9.14 -10.63 -8.95
N ILE A 37 9.87 -10.60 -7.83
CA ILE A 37 11.07 -9.78 -7.71
C ILE A 37 12.18 -10.46 -8.51
N GLU A 38 12.43 -9.96 -9.72
CA GLU A 38 13.65 -10.28 -10.44
C GLU A 38 14.81 -9.51 -9.78
N LEU A 39 15.57 -10.22 -8.93
CA LEU A 39 16.76 -9.66 -8.30
C LEU A 39 17.82 -9.40 -9.36
N LYS A 40 18.38 -8.19 -9.34
CA LYS A 40 19.47 -7.82 -10.24
C LYS A 40 20.76 -8.51 -9.79
N PRO A 41 21.69 -8.78 -10.72
CA PRO A 41 23.02 -9.24 -10.34
C PRO A 41 23.70 -8.17 -9.46
N LEU A 42 24.31 -8.61 -8.36
CA LEU A 42 25.07 -7.76 -7.45
C LEU A 42 26.58 -7.87 -7.74
N PRO A 43 27.35 -6.80 -7.45
CA PRO A 43 28.80 -6.89 -7.34
C PRO A 43 29.24 -7.91 -6.26
N GLU A 44 30.43 -8.49 -6.42
CA GLU A 44 30.96 -9.56 -5.53
C GLU A 44 31.07 -9.16 -4.04
N HIS A 45 31.26 -7.87 -3.77
CA HIS A 45 31.37 -7.35 -2.41
C HIS A 45 30.01 -7.15 -1.72
N LEU A 46 28.90 -7.43 -2.39
CA LEU A 46 27.54 -7.32 -1.86
C LEU A 46 26.81 -8.66 -1.94
N LYS A 47 25.87 -8.87 -1.02
CA LYS A 47 25.00 -10.04 -1.01
C LYS A 47 23.58 -9.69 -0.63
N TYR A 48 22.63 -10.48 -1.13
CA TYR A 48 21.25 -10.46 -0.68
C TYR A 48 21.10 -11.30 0.58
N THR A 49 20.40 -10.76 1.58
CA THR A 49 19.96 -11.49 2.77
C THR A 49 18.49 -11.21 3.01
N TYR A 50 17.79 -12.14 3.67
CA TYR A 50 16.35 -12.05 3.87
C TYR A 50 16.00 -11.82 5.34
N LEU A 51 15.15 -10.84 5.60
CA LEU A 51 14.67 -10.51 6.95
C LEU A 51 13.49 -11.38 7.41
N GLY A 52 12.98 -12.27 6.56
CA GLY A 52 11.92 -13.23 6.89
C GLY A 52 11.66 -14.20 5.73
N ASP A 53 10.57 -14.96 5.83
CA ASP A 53 10.27 -16.05 4.88
C ASP A 53 9.84 -15.56 3.48
N ASN A 54 9.39 -14.30 3.40
CA ASN A 54 8.98 -13.71 2.13
C ASN A 54 10.20 -13.09 1.42
N PRO A 55 10.47 -13.45 0.15
CA PRO A 55 11.59 -12.90 -0.62
C PRO A 55 11.48 -11.38 -0.86
N GLN A 56 10.31 -10.80 -0.59
CA GLN A 56 10.06 -9.36 -0.60
C GLN A 56 10.80 -8.58 0.48
N PHE A 57 11.26 -9.23 1.54
CA PHE A 57 12.04 -8.59 2.60
C PHE A 57 13.55 -8.87 2.43
N SER A 58 14.04 -8.76 1.20
CA SER A 58 15.47 -8.84 0.93
C SER A 58 16.15 -7.50 1.23
N VAL A 59 17.32 -7.58 1.86
CA VAL A 59 18.23 -6.45 2.07
C VAL A 59 19.56 -6.76 1.40
N ILE A 60 20.23 -5.72 0.91
CA ILE A 60 21.56 -5.82 0.35
C ILE A 60 22.55 -5.41 1.44
N ILE A 61 23.47 -6.30 1.78
CA ILE A 61 24.54 -6.03 2.75
C ILE A 61 25.90 -6.33 2.14
N ALA A 62 26.96 -5.85 2.77
CA ALA A 62 28.31 -6.20 2.36
C ALA A 62 28.60 -7.69 2.59
N ASN A 63 29.39 -8.30 1.71
CA ASN A 63 29.72 -9.72 1.78
C ASN A 63 30.88 -10.03 2.76
N ASN A 64 31.55 -9.01 3.28
CA ASN A 64 32.71 -9.13 4.16
C ASN A 64 32.37 -9.20 5.66
N PHE A 65 31.10 -9.39 6.03
CA PHE A 65 30.71 -9.56 7.43
C PHE A 65 31.03 -10.98 7.93
N ASN A 66 31.53 -11.07 9.16
CA ASN A 66 31.56 -12.33 9.90
C ASN A 66 30.13 -12.74 10.28
N LYS A 67 29.89 -14.05 10.46
CA LYS A 67 28.56 -14.59 10.77
C LYS A 67 27.87 -13.90 11.95
N GLU A 68 28.60 -13.65 13.03
CA GLU A 68 28.07 -12.97 14.22
C GLU A 68 27.66 -11.52 13.93
N GLN A 69 28.47 -10.79 13.16
CA GLN A 69 28.17 -9.39 12.79
C GLN A 69 26.95 -9.31 11.89
N GLU A 70 26.85 -10.24 10.94
CA GLU A 70 25.70 -10.37 10.06
C GLU A 70 24.43 -10.69 10.86
N GLU A 71 24.46 -11.69 11.75
CA GLU A 71 23.32 -12.06 12.58
C GLU A 71 22.84 -10.88 13.43
N LYS A 72 23.77 -10.16 14.07
CA LYS A 72 23.44 -8.96 14.86
C LYS A 72 22.82 -7.85 14.02
N LEU A 73 23.33 -7.63 12.81
CA LEU A 73 22.75 -6.66 11.87
C LEU A 73 21.33 -7.07 11.48
N LEU A 74 21.13 -8.34 11.12
CA LEU A 74 19.82 -8.86 10.72
C LEU A 74 18.82 -8.80 11.88
N GLU A 75 19.24 -9.03 13.12
CA GLU A 75 18.39 -8.90 14.30
C GLU A 75 17.87 -7.46 14.45
N VAL A 76 18.76 -6.47 14.34
CA VAL A 76 18.38 -5.05 14.41
C VAL A 76 17.41 -4.70 13.27
N LEU A 77 17.71 -5.11 12.05
CA LEU A 77 16.84 -4.84 10.89
C LEU A 77 15.47 -5.52 11.02
N ARG A 78 15.42 -6.75 11.54
CA ARG A 78 14.16 -7.46 11.85
C ARG A 78 13.33 -6.71 12.89
N LYS A 79 13.97 -6.22 13.96
CA LYS A 79 13.33 -5.42 15.00
C LYS A 79 12.74 -4.11 14.47
N HIS A 80 13.42 -3.48 13.51
CA HIS A 80 13.05 -2.18 12.94
C HIS A 80 12.40 -2.25 11.56
N LYS A 81 11.89 -3.43 11.16
CA LYS A 81 11.31 -3.67 9.83
C LYS A 81 10.24 -2.65 9.41
N LYS A 82 9.39 -2.21 10.34
CA LYS A 82 8.34 -1.21 10.08
C LYS A 82 8.92 0.17 9.73
N ALA A 83 10.04 0.56 10.34
CA ALA A 83 10.66 1.85 10.06
C ALA A 83 11.33 1.90 8.68
N ILE A 84 11.71 0.74 8.12
CA ILE A 84 12.29 0.62 6.78
C ILE A 84 11.23 0.92 5.69
N GLY A 85 9.94 0.73 6.00
CA GLY A 85 8.85 1.12 5.09
C GLY A 85 8.67 0.16 3.90
N TRP A 86 8.68 -1.15 4.13
CA TRP A 86 8.53 -2.15 3.05
C TRP A 86 7.15 -2.10 2.37
N THR A 87 6.12 -1.71 3.12
CA THR A 87 4.77 -1.53 2.59
C THR A 87 4.31 -0.10 2.79
N LEU A 88 3.38 0.36 1.97
CA LEU A 88 2.78 1.70 2.14
C LEU A 88 2.08 1.85 3.50
N ALA A 89 1.60 0.74 4.08
CA ALA A 89 1.01 0.73 5.41
C ALA A 89 2.05 1.03 6.52
N ASP A 90 3.33 0.73 6.27
CA ASP A 90 4.43 1.00 7.19
C ASP A 90 4.92 2.47 7.12
N LEU A 91 4.48 3.25 6.12
CA LEU A 91 4.84 4.66 5.90
C LEU A 91 3.64 5.59 6.11
N PRO A 92 3.05 5.65 7.33
CA PRO A 92 1.91 6.50 7.61
C PRO A 92 2.30 7.97 7.48
N GLY A 93 1.67 8.68 6.54
CA GLY A 93 1.90 10.10 6.32
C GLY A 93 2.52 10.44 4.96
N ILE A 94 3.01 9.46 4.20
CA ILE A 94 3.38 9.68 2.81
C ILE A 94 2.12 9.60 1.94
N ASN A 95 1.69 10.74 1.42
CA ASN A 95 0.59 10.77 0.45
C ASN A 95 1.13 10.31 -0.92
N PRO A 96 0.60 9.21 -1.51
CA PRO A 96 1.07 8.68 -2.80
C PRO A 96 0.98 9.69 -3.94
N SER A 97 0.07 10.67 -3.84
CA SER A 97 -0.11 11.72 -4.84
C SER A 97 1.03 12.75 -4.85
N ILE A 98 1.78 12.88 -3.76
CA ILE A 98 2.91 13.83 -3.63
C ILE A 98 4.21 13.22 -4.18
N CYS A 99 4.33 11.89 -4.19
CA CYS A 99 5.54 11.17 -4.60
C CYS A 99 5.55 10.74 -6.07
N MET A 100 4.60 11.19 -6.91
CA MET A 100 4.66 10.92 -8.34
C MET A 100 5.79 11.74 -8.97
N PRO A 101 6.85 11.12 -9.49
CA PRO A 101 7.85 11.85 -10.27
C PRO A 101 7.15 12.35 -11.53
N LYS A 102 7.28 13.65 -11.84
CA LYS A 102 6.94 14.14 -13.16
C LYS A 102 8.02 13.62 -14.11
N ILE A 103 7.63 12.64 -14.92
CA ILE A 103 8.40 12.16 -16.06
C ILE A 103 8.17 13.12 -17.23
#